data_AF-A0A365XQW8-F1
#
_entry.id   AF-A0A365XQW8-F1
#
_cell.length_a   1.000
_cell.length_b   1.000
_cell.length_c   1.000
_cell.angle_alpha   90.00
_cell.angle_beta   90.00
_cell.angle_gamma   90.00
#
_symmetry.space_group_name_H-M   'P 1'
#
loop_
_entity.id
_entity.type
_entity.pdbx_description
1 polymer ?
#
loop_
_entity_poly.entity_id
_entity_poly.type
_entity_poly.pdbx_seq_one_letter_code
_entity_poly.pdbx_strand_id
1 'polypeptide(L)'
;MLFAFHPLSAQQNDPASTVKKLFTLLDNPKSPVNKENQCFKEVDGLDILKLNKPYIKEYLNNLKNTGLFSPAYLAEKEKYYQQMEKDIKKEGYASGRDADEYTLSQDPPETKEIMEALQKSKPVISGNTATVPLSFKNRYKLIYKLVKVNNNWLINDIDASYPK
;
A
#
# COMPACT_ATOMS: atom_id res chain seq x y z
N MET A 1 35.16 36.88 -12.06
CA MET A 1 33.82 36.26 -12.02
C MET A 1 33.95 34.93 -11.31
N LEU A 2 33.46 34.81 -10.07
CA LEU A 2 33.32 33.52 -9.41
C LEU A 2 31.99 32.91 -9.86
N PHE A 3 32.04 31.78 -10.56
CA PHE A 3 30.86 30.96 -10.80
C PHE A 3 30.53 30.20 -9.52
N ALA A 4 29.49 30.64 -8.81
CA ALA A 4 28.87 29.87 -7.75
C ALA A 4 28.17 28.65 -8.38
N PHE A 5 28.82 27.50 -8.30
CA PHE A 5 28.17 26.21 -8.55
C PHE A 5 27.10 26.01 -7.47
N HIS A 6 25.85 26.28 -7.82
CA HIS A 6 24.73 25.75 -7.08
C HIS A 6 24.65 24.26 -7.43
N PRO A 7 24.88 23.33 -6.50
CA PRO A 7 24.52 21.95 -6.76
C PRO A 7 23.01 21.93 -7.00
N LEU A 8 22.58 21.52 -8.19
CA LEU A 8 21.22 21.03 -8.39
C LEU A 8 21.06 19.89 -7.38
N SER A 9 20.48 20.18 -6.22
CA SER A 9 20.01 19.15 -5.32
C SER A 9 18.96 18.38 -6.10
N ALA A 10 19.34 17.22 -6.64
CA ALA A 10 18.41 16.25 -7.16
C ALA A 10 17.33 16.08 -6.09
N GLN A 11 16.10 16.49 -6.42
CA GLN A 11 14.96 16.49 -5.53
C GLN A 11 14.87 15.11 -4.91
N GLN A 12 15.33 14.96 -3.66
CA GLN A 12 15.22 13.70 -2.95
C GLN A 12 13.74 13.37 -2.93
N ASN A 13 13.36 12.24 -3.55
CA ASN A 13 12.00 11.72 -3.41
C ASN A 13 11.74 11.62 -1.90
N ASP A 14 10.76 12.34 -1.41
CA ASP A 14 10.35 12.34 -0.01
C ASP A 14 9.44 11.13 0.25
N PRO A 15 9.53 10.43 1.39
CA PRO A 15 8.70 9.26 1.66
C PRO A 15 7.19 9.55 1.62
N ALA A 16 6.72 10.74 2.02
CA ALA A 16 5.30 11.10 1.91
C ALA A 16 4.87 11.27 0.44
N SER A 17 5.79 11.63 -0.45
CA SER A 17 5.51 11.66 -1.90
C SER A 17 5.18 10.27 -2.48
N THR A 18 5.78 9.19 -1.96
CA THR A 18 5.43 7.81 -2.35
C THR A 18 4.00 7.47 -1.92
N VAL A 19 3.62 7.82 -0.68
CA VAL A 19 2.26 7.60 -0.19
C VAL A 19 1.24 8.43 -0.98
N LYS A 20 1.56 9.69 -1.30
CA LYS A 20 0.73 10.54 -2.17
C LYS A 20 0.50 9.90 -3.56
N LYS A 21 1.56 9.35 -4.17
CA LYS A 21 1.47 8.66 -5.47
C LYS A 21 0.54 7.44 -5.39
N LEU A 22 0.61 6.65 -4.31
CA LEU A 22 -0.32 5.54 -4.09
C LEU A 22 -1.76 6.03 -4.15
N PHE A 23 -2.12 7.06 -3.37
CA PHE A 23 -3.50 7.54 -3.35
C PHE A 23 -3.94 8.23 -4.64
N THR A 24 -3.02 8.83 -5.40
CA THR A 24 -3.33 9.32 -6.75
C THR A 24 -3.66 8.16 -7.70
N LEU A 25 -3.00 7.00 -7.55
CA LEU A 25 -3.36 5.79 -8.30
C LEU A 25 -4.69 5.21 -7.82
N LEU A 26 -4.96 5.20 -6.51
CA LEU A 26 -6.22 4.68 -5.96
C LEU A 26 -7.43 5.51 -6.39
N ASP A 27 -7.28 6.83 -6.51
CA ASP A 27 -8.34 7.75 -6.97
C ASP A 27 -8.75 7.51 -8.43
N ASN A 28 -7.92 6.81 -9.22
CA ASN A 28 -8.26 6.40 -10.58
C ASN A 28 -8.91 5.00 -10.59
N PRO A 29 -10.22 4.86 -10.90
CA PRO A 29 -10.92 3.56 -10.88
C PRO A 29 -10.37 2.53 -11.88
N LYS A 30 -9.65 2.99 -12.91
CA LYS A 30 -9.01 2.15 -13.92
C LYS A 30 -7.61 1.71 -13.52
N SER A 31 -7.07 2.21 -12.42
CA SER A 31 -5.73 1.86 -11.97
C SER A 31 -5.62 0.37 -11.67
N PRO A 32 -4.58 -0.32 -12.15
CA PRO A 32 -4.37 -1.73 -11.88
C PRO A 32 -4.26 -2.09 -10.39
N VAL A 33 -3.87 -1.13 -9.54
CA VAL A 33 -3.78 -1.33 -8.08
C VAL A 33 -5.14 -1.54 -7.41
N ASN A 34 -6.23 -1.11 -8.07
CA ASN A 34 -7.62 -1.22 -7.61
C ASN A 34 -8.31 -2.53 -8.04
N LYS A 35 -7.59 -3.45 -8.69
CA LYS A 35 -8.18 -4.65 -9.30
C LYS A 35 -7.96 -5.92 -8.49
N GLU A 36 -7.66 -5.80 -7.20
CA GLU A 36 -7.43 -6.97 -6.34
C GLU A 36 -8.62 -7.93 -6.32
N ASN A 37 -9.84 -7.41 -6.40
CA ASN A 37 -11.07 -8.21 -6.45
C ASN A 37 -11.09 -9.26 -7.57
N GLN A 38 -10.39 -9.02 -8.70
CA GLN A 38 -10.30 -9.99 -9.79
C GLN A 38 -9.39 -11.19 -9.47
N CYS A 39 -8.63 -11.13 -8.37
CA CYS A 39 -7.91 -12.27 -7.81
C CYS A 39 -8.85 -13.33 -7.20
N PHE A 40 -10.12 -12.99 -6.95
CA PHE A 40 -11.12 -13.90 -6.39
C PHE A 40 -12.08 -14.34 -7.50
N LYS A 41 -12.09 -15.64 -7.78
CA LYS A 41 -12.91 -16.23 -8.84
C LYS A 41 -14.33 -16.55 -8.37
N GLU A 42 -14.48 -16.91 -7.11
CA GLU A 42 -15.74 -17.34 -6.51
C GLU A 42 -15.77 -16.89 -5.05
N VAL A 43 -16.84 -16.19 -4.66
CA VAL A 43 -17.00 -15.52 -3.37
C VAL A 43 -18.44 -15.66 -2.90
N ASP A 44 -18.63 -15.93 -1.61
CA ASP A 44 -19.93 -15.89 -0.91
C ASP A 44 -19.79 -15.01 0.35
N GLY A 45 -20.35 -13.81 0.32
CA GLY A 45 -20.11 -12.82 1.38
C GLY A 45 -18.62 -12.48 1.52
N LEU A 46 -18.04 -12.77 2.69
CA LEU A 46 -16.61 -12.62 2.94
C LEU A 46 -15.81 -13.91 2.67
N ASP A 47 -16.49 -15.03 2.36
CA ASP A 47 -15.83 -16.30 2.12
C ASP A 47 -15.36 -16.39 0.67
N ILE A 48 -14.04 -16.53 0.50
CA ILE A 48 -13.41 -16.74 -0.80
C ILE A 48 -13.34 -18.24 -1.03
N LEU A 49 -14.12 -18.73 -1.99
CA LEU A 49 -14.21 -20.15 -2.32
C LEU A 49 -13.17 -20.57 -3.37
N LYS A 50 -12.72 -19.62 -4.21
CA LYS A 50 -11.77 -19.90 -5.28
C LYS A 50 -10.93 -18.70 -5.67
N LEU A 51 -9.63 -18.94 -5.87
CA LEU A 51 -8.69 -17.94 -6.38
C LEU A 51 -8.56 -17.97 -7.91
N ASN A 52 -8.35 -16.79 -8.50
CA ASN A 52 -7.99 -16.58 -9.89
C ASN A 52 -6.46 -16.44 -10.04
N LYS A 53 -5.74 -17.57 -10.04
CA LYS A 53 -4.26 -17.60 -10.04
C LYS A 53 -3.59 -16.81 -11.17
N PRO A 54 -4.07 -16.87 -12.44
CA PRO A 54 -3.51 -16.02 -13.49
C PRO A 54 -3.59 -14.54 -13.14
N TYR A 55 -4.73 -14.12 -12.57
CA TYR A 55 -4.92 -12.72 -12.19
C TYR A 55 -4.10 -12.30 -10.98
N ILE A 56 -3.86 -13.20 -10.02
CA ILE A 56 -2.94 -12.92 -8.91
C ILE A 56 -1.54 -12.55 -9.43
N LYS A 57 -1.03 -13.30 -10.42
CA LYS A 57 0.26 -12.99 -11.05
C LYS A 57 0.24 -11.63 -11.75
N GLU A 58 -0.83 -11.35 -12.49
CA GLU A 58 -1.02 -10.06 -13.16
C GLU A 58 -1.06 -8.91 -12.14
N TYR A 59 -1.84 -9.05 -11.07
CA TYR A 59 -1.98 -8.06 -10.01
C TYR A 59 -0.65 -7.79 -9.30
N LEU A 60 0.08 -8.82 -8.88
CA LEU A 60 1.41 -8.65 -8.27
C LEU A 60 2.41 -7.99 -9.21
N ASN A 61 2.35 -8.32 -10.52
CA ASN A 61 3.18 -7.66 -11.52
C ASN A 61 2.79 -6.18 -11.71
N ASN A 62 1.50 -5.88 -11.68
CA ASN A 62 0.99 -4.52 -11.74
C ASN A 62 1.46 -3.70 -10.53
N LEU A 63 1.37 -4.24 -9.31
CA LEU A 63 1.92 -3.61 -8.11
C LEU A 63 3.42 -3.35 -8.26
N LYS A 64 4.19 -4.35 -8.71
CA LYS A 64 5.63 -4.21 -8.96
C LYS A 64 5.94 -3.07 -9.95
N ASN A 65 5.17 -2.99 -11.03
CA ASN A 65 5.38 -1.99 -12.10
C ASN A 65 5.03 -0.56 -11.67
N THR A 66 4.29 -0.37 -10.58
CA THR A 66 4.10 0.98 -10.01
C THR A 66 5.39 1.58 -9.48
N GLY A 67 6.37 0.73 -9.11
CA GLY A 67 7.58 1.18 -8.41
C GLY A 67 7.30 1.78 -7.03
N LEU A 68 6.12 1.55 -6.44
CA LEU A 68 5.75 2.07 -5.12
C LEU A 68 5.97 1.04 -4.01
N PHE A 69 6.00 -0.25 -4.32
CA PHE A 69 6.06 -1.33 -3.33
C PHE A 69 7.43 -2.01 -3.31
N SER A 70 7.91 -2.31 -2.11
CA SER A 70 9.18 -3.01 -1.93
C SER A 70 9.08 -4.49 -2.32
N PRO A 71 10.21 -5.16 -2.60
CA PRO A 71 10.21 -6.61 -2.79
C PRO A 71 9.63 -7.38 -1.60
N ALA A 72 9.87 -6.89 -0.37
CA ALA A 72 9.32 -7.51 0.85
C ALA A 72 7.79 -7.42 0.89
N TYR A 73 7.22 -6.26 0.58
CA TYR A 73 5.76 -6.09 0.50
C TYR A 73 5.14 -7.05 -0.53
N LEU A 74 5.74 -7.14 -1.72
CA LEU A 74 5.27 -8.04 -2.77
C LEU A 74 5.36 -9.52 -2.37
N ALA A 75 6.41 -9.90 -1.63
CA ALA A 75 6.58 -11.26 -1.11
C ALA A 75 5.53 -11.59 -0.05
N GLU A 76 5.23 -10.67 0.87
CA GLU A 76 4.15 -10.87 1.85
C GLU A 76 2.77 -10.95 1.17
N LYS A 77 2.55 -10.15 0.11
CA LYS A 77 1.35 -10.27 -0.71
C LYS A 77 1.23 -11.60 -1.42
N GLU A 78 2.33 -12.15 -1.94
CA GLU A 78 2.33 -13.49 -2.51
C GLU A 78 2.01 -14.56 -1.45
N LYS A 79 2.63 -14.47 -0.27
CA LYS A 79 2.35 -15.37 0.86
C LYS A 79 0.88 -15.32 1.29
N TYR A 80 0.26 -14.14 1.31
CA TYR A 80 -1.16 -13.98 1.59
C TYR A 80 -2.02 -14.86 0.66
N TYR A 81 -1.81 -14.79 -0.66
CA TYR A 81 -2.56 -15.63 -1.60
C TYR A 81 -2.23 -17.12 -1.48
N GLN A 82 -0.97 -17.47 -1.21
CA GLN A 82 -0.57 -18.86 -0.95
C GLN A 82 -1.26 -19.41 0.30
N GLN A 83 -1.43 -18.59 1.35
CA GLN A 83 -2.12 -18.98 2.56
C GLN A 83 -3.62 -19.16 2.31
N MET A 84 -4.27 -18.22 1.62
CA MET A 84 -5.68 -18.39 1.21
C MET A 84 -5.90 -19.66 0.40
N GLU A 85 -4.98 -20.01 -0.51
CA GLU A 85 -5.09 -21.27 -1.25
C GLU A 85 -5.02 -22.50 -0.34
N LYS A 86 -4.17 -22.47 0.69
CA LYS A 86 -4.09 -23.56 1.68
C LYS A 86 -5.38 -23.67 2.49
N ASP A 87 -5.93 -22.54 2.93
CA ASP A 87 -7.15 -22.50 3.73
C ASP A 87 -8.34 -23.02 2.92
N ILE A 88 -8.50 -22.59 1.66
CA ILE A 88 -9.53 -23.12 0.75
C ILE A 88 -9.43 -24.64 0.57
N LYS A 89 -8.22 -25.18 0.43
CA LYS A 89 -8.04 -26.63 0.28
C LYS A 89 -8.39 -27.41 1.54
N LYS A 90 -8.20 -26.80 2.71
CA LYS A 90 -8.38 -27.44 4.01
C LYS A 90 -9.82 -27.32 4.51
N GLU A 91 -10.40 -26.13 4.42
CA GLU A 91 -11.67 -25.76 5.03
C GLU A 91 -12.78 -25.54 3.98
N GLY A 92 -12.44 -25.52 2.69
CA GLY A 92 -13.38 -25.22 1.60
C GLY A 92 -13.52 -23.73 1.29
N TYR A 93 -12.97 -22.85 2.13
CA TYR A 93 -13.00 -21.40 1.96
C TYR A 93 -11.78 -20.74 2.63
N ALA A 94 -11.53 -19.48 2.30
CA ALA A 94 -10.65 -18.58 3.05
C ALA A 94 -11.41 -17.30 3.39
N SER A 95 -11.23 -16.76 4.59
CA SER A 95 -11.83 -15.48 4.96
C SER A 95 -11.16 -14.33 4.21
N GLY A 96 -11.97 -13.54 3.51
CA GLY A 96 -11.56 -12.27 2.91
C GLY A 96 -11.29 -11.20 3.96
N ARG A 97 -10.64 -10.12 3.53
CA ARG A 97 -10.49 -8.92 4.36
C ARG A 97 -11.82 -8.18 4.41
N ASP A 98 -12.26 -7.90 5.63
CA ASP A 98 -13.36 -6.98 5.91
C ASP A 98 -12.80 -5.56 6.10
N ALA A 99 -11.87 -5.12 5.25
CA ALA A 99 -11.27 -3.79 5.28
C ALA A 99 -10.57 -3.49 3.95
N ASP A 100 -10.50 -2.22 3.58
CA ASP A 100 -9.69 -1.77 2.46
C ASP A 100 -8.20 -2.03 2.73
N GLU A 101 -7.49 -2.51 1.70
CA GLU A 101 -6.12 -2.97 1.82
C GLU A 101 -5.12 -1.85 2.17
N TYR A 102 -5.32 -0.66 1.62
CA TYR A 102 -4.31 0.40 1.71
C TYR A 102 -4.61 1.38 2.85
N THR A 103 -5.85 1.41 3.32
CA THR A 103 -6.29 2.24 4.43
C THR A 103 -6.56 1.45 5.70
N LEU A 104 -6.61 0.11 5.63
CA LEU A 104 -6.89 -0.81 6.72
C LEU A 104 -8.16 -0.44 7.50
N SER A 105 -9.21 -0.04 6.79
CA SER A 105 -10.49 0.38 7.36
C SER A 105 -11.68 -0.18 6.57
N GLN A 106 -12.76 -0.54 7.27
CA GLN A 106 -14.07 -0.84 6.68
C GLN A 106 -14.71 0.40 6.07
N ASP A 107 -14.45 1.54 6.69
CA ASP A 107 -14.92 2.85 6.28
C ASP A 107 -13.68 3.69 5.94
N PRO A 108 -13.11 3.53 4.73
CA PRO A 108 -11.89 4.22 4.34
C PRO A 108 -12.12 5.74 4.31
N PRO A 109 -11.14 6.56 4.75
CA PRO A 109 -11.22 8.01 4.59
C PRO A 109 -11.24 8.39 3.10
N GLU A 110 -11.87 9.51 2.77
CA GLU A 110 -11.86 10.01 1.40
C GLU A 110 -10.44 10.43 0.97
N THR A 111 -10.14 10.37 -0.34
CA THR A 111 -8.85 10.82 -0.89
C THR A 111 -8.47 12.22 -0.40
N LYS A 112 -9.45 13.14 -0.29
CA LYS A 112 -9.23 14.50 0.21
C LYS A 112 -8.74 14.52 1.67
N GLU A 113 -9.38 13.75 2.55
CA GLU A 113 -8.96 13.63 3.95
C GLU A 113 -7.54 13.08 4.07
N ILE A 114 -7.20 12.10 3.24
CA ILE A 114 -5.87 11.51 3.17
C ILE A 114 -4.84 12.55 2.71
N MET A 115 -5.15 13.35 1.68
CA MET A 115 -4.26 14.42 1.21
C MET A 115 -4.02 15.48 2.30
N GLU A 116 -5.07 15.86 3.04
CA GLU A 116 -4.94 16.80 4.16
C GLU A 116 -4.11 16.21 5.31
N ALA A 117 -4.29 14.93 5.63
CA ALA A 117 -3.50 14.23 6.63
C ALA A 117 -2.03 14.12 6.22
N LEU A 118 -1.75 13.83 4.94
CA LEU A 118 -0.41 13.77 4.37
C LEU A 118 0.31 15.12 4.46
N GLN A 119 -0.38 16.23 4.13
CA GLN A 119 0.19 17.58 4.24
C GLN A 119 0.60 17.93 5.67
N LYS A 120 -0.13 17.43 6.67
CA LYS A 120 0.14 17.64 8.09
C LYS A 120 1.12 16.60 8.67
N SER A 121 1.40 15.53 7.91
CA SER A 121 2.25 14.43 8.36
C SER A 121 3.70 14.92 8.54
N LYS A 122 4.38 14.34 9.52
CA LYS A 122 5.81 14.54 9.75
C LYS A 122 6.49 13.17 9.63
N PRO A 123 7.00 12.81 8.43
CA PRO A 123 7.71 11.56 8.26
C PRO A 123 8.92 11.48 9.20
N VAL A 124 9.10 10.32 9.84
CA VAL A 124 10.29 10.02 10.64
C VAL A 124 11.22 9.19 9.78
N ILE A 125 12.41 9.71 9.49
CA ILE A 125 13.41 9.06 8.62
C ILE A 125 14.59 8.60 9.47
N SER A 126 14.99 7.33 9.32
CA SER A 126 16.16 6.74 9.96
C SER A 126 16.94 5.90 8.95
N GLY A 127 18.06 6.46 8.46
CA GLY A 127 18.87 5.83 7.42
C GLY A 127 18.06 5.51 6.16
N ASN A 128 17.94 4.22 5.84
CA ASN A 128 17.19 3.72 4.69
C ASN A 128 15.75 3.32 5.04
N THR A 129 15.22 3.76 6.18
CA THR A 129 13.85 3.50 6.61
C THR A 129 13.12 4.80 6.87
N ALA A 130 11.81 4.82 6.63
CA ALA A 130 10.96 5.94 6.96
C ALA A 130 9.60 5.46 7.47
N THR A 131 8.97 6.27 8.30
CA THR A 131 7.58 6.07 8.74
C THR A 131 6.78 7.33 8.42
N VAL A 132 5.69 7.18 7.68
CA VAL A 132 4.76 8.27 7.33
C VAL A 132 3.44 8.06 8.08
N PRO A 133 3.22 8.74 9.21
CA PRO A 133 1.99 8.64 9.98
C PRO A 133 0.90 9.58 9.44
N LEU A 134 -0.30 9.06 9.22
CA LEU A 134 -1.51 9.82 8.90
C LEU A 134 -2.50 9.66 10.05
N SER A 135 -2.92 10.79 10.62
CA SER A 135 -3.82 10.79 11.78
C SER A 135 -5.21 11.29 11.37
N PHE A 136 -6.22 10.45 11.52
CA PHE A 136 -7.62 10.80 11.28
C PHE A 136 -8.31 10.99 12.62
N LYS A 137 -8.74 12.22 12.91
CA LYS A 137 -9.27 12.61 14.22
C LYS A 137 -10.41 11.68 14.64
N ASN A 138 -10.31 11.12 15.85
CA ASN A 138 -11.31 10.23 16.46
C ASN A 138 -11.63 8.95 15.67
N ARG A 139 -10.83 8.58 14.67
CA ARG A 139 -11.02 7.34 13.90
C ARG A 139 -9.87 6.38 14.16
N TYR A 140 -8.72 6.62 13.52
CA TYR A 140 -7.53 5.79 13.65
C TYR A 140 -6.30 6.52 13.08
N LYS A 141 -5.13 5.94 13.28
CA LYS A 141 -3.88 6.39 12.69
C LYS A 141 -3.34 5.32 11.75
N LEU A 142 -3.15 5.71 10.49
CA LEU A 142 -2.56 4.88 9.44
C LEU A 142 -1.06 5.15 9.37
N ILE A 143 -0.25 4.11 9.24
CA ILE A 143 1.21 4.19 9.35
C ILE A 143 1.81 3.45 8.16
N TYR A 144 2.42 4.21 7.25
CA TYR A 144 3.19 3.63 6.15
C TYR A 144 4.64 3.48 6.58
N LYS A 145 5.17 2.26 6.54
CA LYS A 145 6.61 2.01 6.71
C LYS A 145 7.23 1.88 5.34
N LEU A 146 8.28 2.65 5.08
CA LEU A 146 8.98 2.68 3.80
C LEU A 146 10.44 2.28 3.98
N VAL A 147 11.00 1.69 2.92
CA VAL A 147 12.42 1.39 2.79
C VAL A 147 12.98 2.08 1.56
N LYS A 148 14.24 2.54 1.65
CA LYS A 148 14.95 3.18 0.54
C LYS A 148 15.72 2.12 -0.25
N VAL A 149 15.33 1.92 -1.51
CA VAL A 149 15.98 0.98 -2.44
C VAL A 149 16.32 1.73 -3.72
N ASN A 150 17.59 1.69 -4.15
CA ASN A 150 18.08 2.40 -5.34
C ASN A 150 17.64 3.88 -5.37
N ASN A 151 17.78 4.56 -4.23
CA ASN A 151 17.39 5.95 -4.00
C ASN A 151 15.87 6.26 -4.13
N ASN A 152 15.01 5.25 -4.17
CA ASN A 152 13.55 5.39 -4.16
C ASN A 152 12.97 4.89 -2.83
N TRP A 153 12.00 5.62 -2.28
CA TRP A 153 11.22 5.16 -1.13
C TRP A 153 10.10 4.26 -1.60
N LEU A 154 10.08 3.03 -1.08
CA LEU A 154 9.09 2.01 -1.41
C LEU A 154 8.33 1.63 -0.15
N ILE A 155 7.02 1.43 -0.26
CA ILE A 155 6.15 0.93 0.79
C ILE A 155 6.60 -0.49 1.12
N ASN A 156 7.01 -0.68 2.36
CA ASN A 156 7.41 -1.96 2.92
C ASN A 156 6.27 -2.64 3.65
N ASP A 157 5.46 -1.85 4.34
CA ASP A 157 4.41 -2.32 5.22
C ASP A 157 3.41 -1.19 5.52
N ILE A 158 2.18 -1.55 5.88
CA ILE A 158 1.10 -0.63 6.22
C ILE A 158 0.49 -1.14 7.54
N ASP A 159 0.43 -0.27 8.54
CA ASP A 159 -0.18 -0.57 9.84
C ASP A 159 -1.28 0.43 10.16
N ALA A 160 -2.22 0.02 11.02
CA ALA A 160 -3.19 0.90 11.64
C ALA A 160 -3.11 0.79 13.17
N SER A 161 -3.38 1.91 13.85
CA SER A 161 -3.59 1.95 15.30
C SER A 161 -4.88 2.68 15.61
N TYR A 162 -5.72 2.07 16.44
CA TYR A 162 -7.03 2.61 16.82
C TYR A 162 -6.93 3.26 18.21
N PRO A 163 -7.67 4.35 18.46
CA PRO A 163 -7.81 4.89 19.80
C PRO A 163 -8.35 3.80 20.74
N LYS A 164 -7.82 3.78 21.96
CA LYS A 164 -8.31 2.91 23.04
C LYS A 164 -9.64 3.41 23.58
#